data_AF-A0A1W9PR23-F1
#
_entry.id   AF-A0A1W9PR23-F1
#
_cell.length_a   1.000
_cell.length_b   1.000
_cell.length_c   1.000
_cell.angle_alpha   90.00
_cell.angle_beta   90.00
_cell.angle_gamma   90.00
#
_symmetry.space_group_name_H-M   'P 1'
#
loop_
_entity.id
_entity.type
_entity.pdbx_description
1 polymer ?
#
loop_
_entity_poly.entity_id
_entity_poly.type
_entity_poly.pdbx_seq_one_letter_code
_entity_poly.pdbx_strand_id
1 'polypeptide(L)'
;MSPFLGGPTIPMAPPWKFLTPTTTPWSCNGANRTISPPTLLPKVSGNGFQWNGLNTSLAPTTPPTIPRQPSKSWKNISQGKFEASFRGTDDPVNIPFLLEQAEAGDYYIHEGAVNGAGSYPGWLVNMNFADSETYPDTWEEIRDLFQNQDFRIGLSHALNRQRLIDVVWDGIGYPTNATISPQAWHFASAEGKAVYESWRDAYVEYDPALAAEHFDAAGFVDADGDGFRDLPSGEPFTLVLDLGDWGGGGVVAATEVYAGNLEVYAGNLGDIGVNVLINDLRGQPDWDLRQTQGLYMLRNMHASQYARF
;
A
#
# COMPACT_ATOMS: atom_id res chain seq x y z
N MET A 1 39.17 -22.15 31.18
CA MET A 1 39.09 -21.50 29.85
C MET A 1 38.62 -22.56 28.86
N SER A 2 37.32 -22.59 28.57
CA SER A 2 36.77 -23.43 27.50
C SER A 2 36.59 -22.57 26.24
N PRO A 3 36.92 -23.10 25.04
CA PRO A 3 36.75 -22.37 23.80
C PRO A 3 35.25 -22.23 23.47
N PHE A 4 34.83 -21.02 23.11
CA PHE A 4 33.51 -20.74 22.54
C PHE A 4 33.36 -21.51 21.23
N LEU A 5 32.51 -22.53 21.23
CA LEU A 5 32.08 -23.23 20.02
C LEU A 5 31.10 -22.32 19.27
N GLY A 6 31.39 -22.09 17.98
CA GLY A 6 30.59 -21.28 17.09
C GLY A 6 29.15 -21.78 16.99
N GLY A 7 28.20 -20.84 17.00
CA GLY A 7 26.78 -21.13 16.78
C GLY A 7 26.52 -21.73 15.40
N PRO A 8 25.39 -22.43 15.22
CA PRO A 8 25.11 -23.16 13.99
C PRO A 8 24.95 -22.21 12.81
N THR A 9 25.80 -22.37 11.79
CA THR A 9 25.54 -21.84 10.46
C THR A 9 24.27 -22.48 9.93
N ILE A 10 23.17 -21.71 9.85
CA ILE A 10 21.95 -22.15 9.19
C ILE A 10 22.29 -22.36 7.70
N PRO A 11 22.16 -23.58 7.15
CA PRO A 11 22.38 -23.79 5.73
C PRO A 11 21.31 -23.04 4.95
N MET A 12 21.70 -21.96 4.29
CA MET A 12 20.83 -21.21 3.39
C MET A 12 21.22 -21.56 1.94
N ALA A 13 20.22 -21.72 1.08
CA ALA A 13 20.37 -21.89 -0.38
C ALA A 13 20.49 -20.59 -1.24
N PRO A 14 20.50 -19.33 -0.73
CA PRO A 14 20.69 -18.15 -1.55
C PRO A 14 22.19 -17.91 -1.86
N PRO A 15 22.51 -17.02 -2.82
CA PRO A 15 23.87 -16.81 -3.28
C PRO A 15 24.82 -16.10 -2.27
N TRP A 16 24.43 -15.99 -1.00
CA TRP A 16 25.18 -15.27 0.04
C TRP A 16 25.01 -15.90 1.42
N LYS A 17 26.06 -15.84 2.24
CA LYS A 17 26.05 -16.27 3.65
C LYS A 17 26.24 -15.07 4.59
N PHE A 18 25.56 -15.09 5.74
CA PHE A 18 25.76 -14.08 6.79
C PHE A 18 27.12 -14.23 7.45
N LEU A 19 27.84 -13.12 7.61
CA LEU A 19 29.14 -13.07 8.28
C LEU A 19 29.06 -12.57 9.74
N THR A 20 27.96 -11.93 10.13
CA THR A 20 27.72 -11.45 11.50
C THR A 20 27.02 -12.52 12.35
N PRO A 21 27.57 -12.94 13.50
CA PRO A 21 26.98 -13.99 14.33
C PRO A 21 25.68 -13.53 15.00
N THR A 22 24.64 -14.36 14.96
CA THR A 22 23.36 -14.14 15.66
C THR A 22 23.38 -14.82 17.03
N THR A 23 23.02 -14.12 18.09
CA THR A 23 22.95 -14.70 19.46
C THR A 23 21.66 -15.49 19.72
N THR A 24 20.67 -15.46 18.83
CA THR A 24 19.45 -16.30 18.92
C THR A 24 18.81 -16.54 17.54
N PRO A 25 18.06 -17.65 17.33
CA PRO A 25 17.52 -18.03 16.02
C PRO A 25 16.46 -17.09 15.45
N TRP A 26 15.95 -16.14 16.25
CA TRP A 26 14.82 -15.27 15.90
C TRP A 26 14.98 -13.80 16.32
N SER A 27 16.14 -13.36 16.80
CA SER A 27 16.34 -11.92 17.12
C SER A 27 17.13 -11.21 16.00
N CYS A 28 16.48 -10.24 15.38
CA CYS A 28 17.10 -9.31 14.43
C CYS A 28 17.47 -8.01 15.15
N ASN A 29 18.43 -8.03 16.08
CA ASN A 29 18.79 -6.84 16.84
C ASN A 29 20.20 -6.34 16.52
N GLY A 30 20.28 -5.17 15.86
CA GLY A 30 21.42 -4.26 15.85
C GLY A 30 22.51 -4.54 14.80
N ALA A 31 22.78 -3.52 13.98
CA ALA A 31 23.87 -3.36 13.01
C ALA A 31 23.69 -4.01 11.62
N ASN A 32 24.30 -3.34 10.61
CA ASN A 32 24.34 -3.75 9.21
C ASN A 32 24.80 -5.20 9.07
N ARG A 33 24.13 -5.97 8.20
CA ARG A 33 24.55 -7.36 7.92
C ARG A 33 25.51 -7.40 6.75
N THR A 34 26.76 -7.77 7.01
CA THR A 34 27.72 -8.13 5.96
C THR A 34 27.42 -9.55 5.49
N ILE A 35 27.23 -9.72 4.19
CA ILE A 35 27.10 -11.03 3.55
C ILE A 35 28.22 -11.22 2.52
N SER A 36 28.74 -12.45 2.38
CA SER A 36 29.72 -12.80 1.34
C SER A 36 29.24 -13.96 0.47
N PRO A 37 29.78 -14.10 -0.76
CA PRO A 37 29.42 -15.23 -1.61
C PRO A 37 29.85 -16.54 -0.96
N PRO A 38 29.08 -17.63 -1.07
CA PRO A 38 29.53 -18.96 -0.69
C PRO A 38 30.63 -19.43 -1.63
N THR A 39 31.56 -20.24 -1.14
CA THR A 39 32.69 -20.83 -1.89
C THR A 39 32.26 -21.70 -3.09
N LEU A 40 30.97 -22.07 -3.17
CA LEU A 40 30.39 -22.83 -4.28
C LEU A 40 29.02 -22.23 -4.63
N LEU A 41 28.97 -21.44 -5.70
CA LEU A 41 27.72 -21.05 -6.36
C LEU A 41 27.47 -22.00 -7.54
N PRO A 42 26.31 -22.67 -7.63
CA PRO A 42 26.00 -23.57 -8.74
C PRO A 42 25.65 -22.84 -10.06
N LYS A 43 25.60 -21.50 -10.06
CA LYS A 43 25.30 -20.68 -11.26
C LYS A 43 26.55 -19.94 -11.73
N VAL A 44 26.96 -20.20 -12.97
CA VAL A 44 27.99 -19.45 -13.71
C VAL A 44 27.28 -18.42 -14.60
N SER A 45 27.80 -17.20 -14.68
CA SER A 45 27.31 -16.19 -15.63
C SER A 45 27.56 -16.65 -17.08
N GLY A 46 26.81 -16.11 -18.04
CA GLY A 46 26.94 -16.47 -19.47
C GLY A 46 28.34 -16.24 -20.07
N ASN A 47 29.22 -15.55 -19.35
CA ASN A 47 30.60 -15.25 -19.76
C ASN A 47 31.65 -16.12 -19.03
N GLY A 48 31.25 -17.19 -18.34
CA GLY A 48 32.17 -18.11 -17.67
C GLY A 48 32.70 -17.64 -16.30
N PHE A 49 32.27 -16.48 -15.81
CA PHE A 49 32.57 -16.03 -14.44
C PHE A 49 31.55 -16.58 -13.44
N GLN A 50 31.99 -17.04 -12.26
CA GLN A 50 31.08 -17.25 -11.13
C GLN A 50 30.38 -15.92 -10.79
N TRP A 51 29.12 -15.98 -10.35
CA TRP A 51 28.33 -14.82 -9.91
C TRP A 51 28.91 -14.16 -8.64
N ASN A 52 30.10 -13.56 -8.74
CA ASN A 52 30.84 -12.89 -7.66
C ASN A 52 31.14 -11.42 -8.03
N GLY A 53 30.21 -10.72 -8.70
CA GLY A 53 30.41 -9.31 -9.09
C GLY A 53 30.39 -8.32 -7.91
N LEU A 54 30.01 -8.78 -6.72
CA LEU A 54 30.01 -8.02 -5.47
C LEU A 54 30.78 -8.85 -4.43
N ASN A 55 31.68 -8.24 -3.67
CA ASN A 55 32.46 -8.97 -2.65
C ASN A 55 31.72 -9.02 -1.30
N THR A 56 30.88 -8.02 -1.03
CA THR A 56 30.10 -7.87 0.20
C THR A 56 28.85 -7.05 -0.07
N SER A 57 27.71 -7.43 0.51
CA SER A 57 26.53 -6.56 0.58
C SER A 57 26.23 -6.25 2.05
N LEU A 58 25.86 -4.99 2.33
CA LEU A 58 25.40 -4.52 3.63
C LEU A 58 23.90 -4.25 3.55
N ALA A 59 23.10 -5.08 4.21
CA ALA A 59 21.66 -4.85 4.34
C ALA A 59 21.37 -4.26 5.74
N PRO A 60 20.72 -3.10 5.86
CA PRO A 60 20.26 -2.61 7.15
C PRO A 60 19.15 -3.51 7.67
N THR A 61 19.34 -4.11 8.85
CA THR A 61 18.28 -4.82 9.58
C THR A 61 17.77 -3.95 10.71
N THR A 62 16.52 -3.51 10.62
CA THR A 62 15.81 -2.93 11.77
C THR A 62 15.12 -4.05 12.58
N PRO A 63 15.14 -3.98 13.91
CA PRO A 63 14.38 -4.88 14.78
C PRO A 63 12.88 -4.90 14.47
N PRO A 64 12.17 -6.00 14.79
CA PRO A 64 10.70 -6.03 14.75
C PRO A 64 10.05 -5.09 15.79
N THR A 65 10.80 -4.61 16.78
CA THR A 65 10.30 -3.72 17.86
C THR A 65 10.72 -2.26 17.72
N ILE A 66 11.47 -1.91 16.66
CA ILE A 66 11.76 -0.52 16.31
C ILE A 66 11.00 -0.27 15.01
N PRO A 67 10.23 0.83 14.88
CA PRO A 67 9.55 1.12 13.63
C PRO A 67 10.56 0.99 12.49
N ARG A 68 10.20 0.27 11.41
CA ARG A 68 10.85 0.41 10.09
C ARG A 68 11.20 1.90 9.99
N GLN A 69 12.44 2.35 9.81
CA GLN A 69 12.68 3.80 9.67
C GLN A 69 13.00 4.19 8.22
N PRO A 70 12.05 4.05 7.27
CA PRO A 70 12.05 4.73 5.98
C PRO A 70 12.35 6.22 6.06
N SER A 71 11.99 6.87 7.18
CA SER A 71 12.18 8.31 7.38
C SER A 71 13.65 8.77 7.35
N LYS A 72 14.62 7.84 7.47
CA LYS A 72 16.05 8.13 7.33
C LYS A 72 16.71 7.47 6.11
N SER A 73 16.05 6.54 5.43
CA SER A 73 16.65 5.85 4.28
C SER A 73 16.70 6.73 3.04
N TRP A 74 15.66 7.52 2.75
CA TRP A 74 15.66 8.41 1.58
C TRP A 74 16.72 9.52 1.68
N LYS A 75 16.97 10.05 2.90
CA LYS A 75 18.05 11.03 3.16
C LYS A 75 19.44 10.43 2.95
N ASN A 76 19.61 9.14 3.24
CA ASN A 76 20.87 8.45 2.98
C ASN A 76 21.03 8.14 1.48
N ILE A 77 19.94 7.80 0.77
CA ILE A 77 19.95 7.66 -0.69
C ILE A 77 20.34 8.99 -1.34
N SER A 78 19.73 10.10 -0.92
CA SER A 78 19.99 11.42 -1.51
C SER A 78 21.44 11.88 -1.32
N GLN A 79 22.20 11.23 -0.44
CA GLN A 79 23.61 11.50 -0.17
C GLN A 79 24.55 10.48 -0.84
N GLY A 80 24.03 9.60 -1.72
CA GLY A 80 24.86 8.59 -2.41
C GLY A 80 25.40 7.48 -1.51
N LYS A 81 24.84 7.29 -0.30
CA LYS A 81 25.39 6.33 0.68
C LYS A 81 25.11 4.86 0.36
N PHE A 82 24.34 4.59 -0.68
CA PHE A 82 24.02 3.24 -1.13
C PHE A 82 24.43 3.07 -2.58
N GLU A 83 25.12 1.99 -2.90
CA GLU A 83 25.48 1.68 -4.29
C GLU A 83 24.26 1.26 -5.13
N ALA A 84 23.21 0.74 -4.49
CA ALA A 84 21.91 0.49 -5.10
C ALA A 84 20.82 0.39 -4.02
N SER A 85 19.60 0.86 -4.33
CA SER A 85 18.45 0.69 -3.45
C SER A 85 17.15 0.52 -4.23
N PHE A 86 16.35 -0.47 -3.84
CA PHE A 86 15.01 -0.71 -4.37
C PHE A 86 13.89 -0.39 -3.36
N ARG A 87 14.22 -0.26 -2.06
CA ARG A 87 13.26 0.02 -0.97
C ARG A 87 13.74 1.12 -0.02
N GLY A 88 14.59 2.01 -0.51
CA GLY A 88 15.10 3.09 0.32
C GLY A 88 14.15 4.29 0.40
N THR A 89 13.20 4.40 -0.53
CA THR A 89 12.00 5.23 -0.37
C THR A 89 10.81 4.43 -0.89
N ASP A 90 9.74 4.38 -0.12
CA ASP A 90 8.45 3.79 -0.53
C ASP A 90 7.44 4.87 -0.92
N ASP A 91 7.86 6.15 -0.86
CA ASP A 91 7.03 7.32 -1.10
C ASP A 91 7.45 8.03 -2.41
N PRO A 92 6.59 8.04 -3.44
CA PRO A 92 6.81 8.74 -4.71
C PRO A 92 7.00 10.24 -4.58
N VAL A 93 6.46 10.89 -3.54
CA VAL A 93 6.62 12.36 -3.36
C VAL A 93 8.08 12.76 -3.12
N ASN A 94 8.94 11.80 -2.77
CA ASN A 94 10.38 12.03 -2.65
C ASN A 94 11.11 12.06 -4.00
N ILE A 95 10.48 11.64 -5.11
CA ILE A 95 11.14 11.54 -6.43
C ILE A 95 11.74 12.88 -6.90
N PRO A 96 11.01 14.02 -6.88
CA PRO A 96 11.57 15.30 -7.34
C PRO A 96 12.83 15.71 -6.56
N PHE A 97 12.79 15.57 -5.23
CA PHE A 97 13.94 15.85 -4.38
C PHE A 97 15.12 14.92 -4.68
N LEU A 98 14.86 13.62 -4.87
CA LEU A 98 15.90 12.66 -5.23
C LEU A 98 16.51 12.95 -6.61
N LEU A 99 15.74 13.46 -7.57
CA LEU A 99 16.29 13.89 -8.86
C LEU A 99 17.16 15.14 -8.71
N GLU A 100 16.77 16.10 -7.88
CA GLU A 100 17.57 17.30 -7.59
C GLU A 100 18.94 16.95 -6.96
N GLN A 101 18.98 15.95 -6.08
CA GLN A 101 20.20 15.52 -5.40
C GLN A 101 21.05 14.52 -6.20
N ALA A 102 20.57 14.03 -7.35
CA ALA A 102 21.19 12.92 -8.08
C ALA A 102 22.64 13.21 -8.51
N GLU A 103 22.92 14.40 -9.03
CA GLU A 103 24.28 14.80 -9.43
C GLU A 103 25.22 14.91 -8.23
N ALA A 104 24.77 15.57 -7.15
CA ALA A 104 25.57 15.75 -5.94
C ALA A 104 25.81 14.42 -5.18
N GLY A 105 24.87 13.48 -5.28
CA GLY A 105 24.95 12.15 -4.67
C GLY A 105 25.56 11.07 -5.56
N ASP A 106 25.99 11.39 -6.78
CA ASP A 106 26.55 10.43 -7.76
C ASP A 106 25.67 9.17 -7.95
N TYR A 107 24.37 9.38 -8.16
CA TYR A 107 23.41 8.30 -8.44
C TYR A 107 22.43 8.71 -9.54
N TYR A 108 21.69 7.72 -10.05
CA TYR A 108 20.56 7.94 -10.94
C TYR A 108 19.36 7.11 -10.48
N ILE A 109 18.15 7.57 -10.82
CA ILE A 109 16.94 6.77 -10.68
C ILE A 109 16.76 6.00 -11.99
N HIS A 110 16.63 4.67 -11.91
CA HIS A 110 16.49 3.83 -13.09
C HIS A 110 15.25 4.22 -13.90
N GLU A 111 15.43 4.47 -15.19
CA GLU A 111 14.34 4.85 -16.09
C GLU A 111 13.31 3.72 -16.21
N GLY A 112 12.02 4.04 -16.10
CA GLY A 112 10.95 3.05 -16.10
C GLY A 112 10.80 2.25 -14.79
N ALA A 113 11.52 2.61 -13.72
CA ALA A 113 11.23 2.10 -12.39
C ALA A 113 9.83 2.60 -11.95
N VAL A 114 8.90 1.68 -11.80
CA VAL A 114 7.55 1.97 -11.30
C VAL A 114 7.30 1.20 -10.01
N ASN A 115 6.54 1.81 -9.12
CA ASN A 115 5.95 1.10 -8.00
C ASN A 115 4.98 0.08 -8.60
N GLY A 116 5.32 -1.21 -8.56
CA GLY A 116 4.56 -2.30 -9.20
C GLY A 116 3.14 -2.52 -8.63
N ALA A 117 2.56 -1.52 -7.97
CA ALA A 117 1.18 -1.47 -7.55
C ALA A 117 0.25 -1.24 -8.75
N GLY A 118 -0.91 -1.90 -8.73
CA GLY A 118 -2.04 -1.56 -9.60
C GLY A 118 -2.93 -0.46 -9.00
N SER A 119 -2.83 -0.19 -7.70
CA SER A 119 -3.49 0.96 -7.05
C SER A 119 -2.77 1.36 -5.76
N TYR A 120 -2.46 2.65 -5.64
CA TYR A 120 -1.82 3.27 -4.49
C TYR A 120 -2.24 4.75 -4.35
N PRO A 121 -3.10 5.10 -3.37
CA PRO A 121 -3.87 4.19 -2.52
C PRO A 121 -5.01 3.54 -3.31
N GLY A 122 -5.55 2.47 -2.75
CA GLY A 122 -6.88 1.96 -3.09
C GLY A 122 -7.77 1.90 -1.86
N TRP A 123 -9.07 1.71 -2.04
CA TRP A 123 -10.01 1.45 -0.95
C TRP A 123 -10.65 0.08 -1.12
N LEU A 124 -10.64 -0.71 -0.06
CA LEU A 124 -11.36 -1.98 0.00
C LEU A 124 -12.73 -1.75 0.62
N VAL A 125 -13.76 -2.24 -0.04
CA VAL A 125 -15.14 -2.28 0.47
C VAL A 125 -15.39 -3.66 1.07
N ASN A 126 -15.80 -3.72 2.34
CA ASN A 126 -16.12 -4.97 3.00
C ASN A 126 -17.51 -5.48 2.62
N MET A 127 -17.62 -6.22 1.52
CA MET A 127 -18.89 -6.82 1.08
C MET A 127 -19.40 -7.95 2.01
N ASN A 128 -18.67 -8.30 3.08
CA ASN A 128 -19.09 -9.25 4.09
C ASN A 128 -19.03 -8.63 5.50
N PHE A 129 -19.44 -7.36 5.62
CA PHE A 129 -19.51 -6.62 6.88
C PHE A 129 -20.30 -7.39 7.95
N ALA A 130 -19.72 -7.57 9.14
CA ALA A 130 -20.27 -8.47 10.15
C ALA A 130 -20.21 -7.90 11.58
N ASP A 131 -20.19 -6.58 11.72
CA ASP A 131 -20.08 -5.90 13.02
C ASP A 131 -21.45 -5.77 13.70
N SER A 132 -21.99 -6.90 14.15
CA SER A 132 -23.27 -6.95 14.87
C SER A 132 -23.18 -6.47 16.32
N GLU A 133 -21.98 -6.29 16.86
CA GLU A 133 -21.79 -5.74 18.21
C GLU A 133 -21.95 -4.22 18.19
N THR A 134 -21.36 -3.55 17.20
CA THR A 134 -21.48 -2.09 17.04
C THR A 134 -22.80 -1.69 16.38
N TYR A 135 -23.30 -2.50 15.44
CA TYR A 135 -24.51 -2.24 14.66
C TYR A 135 -25.54 -3.37 14.82
N PRO A 136 -26.08 -3.61 16.04
CA PRO A 136 -26.91 -4.78 16.31
C PRO A 136 -28.15 -4.91 15.43
N ASP A 137 -28.74 -3.77 15.05
CA ASP A 137 -30.00 -3.74 14.30
C ASP A 137 -29.81 -3.50 12.79
N THR A 138 -28.64 -3.02 12.35
CA THR A 138 -28.42 -2.55 10.97
C THR A 138 -27.26 -3.23 10.24
N TRP A 139 -26.47 -4.10 10.88
CA TRP A 139 -25.29 -4.71 10.25
C TRP A 139 -25.60 -5.53 8.98
N GLU A 140 -26.76 -6.20 8.91
CA GLU A 140 -27.19 -6.94 7.71
C GLU A 140 -27.51 -5.98 6.56
N GLU A 141 -28.22 -4.89 6.84
CA GLU A 141 -28.57 -3.88 5.86
C GLU A 141 -27.32 -3.14 5.34
N ILE A 142 -26.38 -2.81 6.23
CA ILE A 142 -25.07 -2.24 5.83
C ILE A 142 -24.32 -3.19 4.90
N ARG A 143 -24.32 -4.51 5.21
CA ARG A 143 -23.72 -5.53 4.35
C ARG A 143 -24.41 -5.56 2.97
N ASP A 144 -25.74 -5.56 2.94
CA ASP A 144 -26.51 -5.59 1.70
C ASP A 144 -26.23 -4.35 0.83
N LEU A 145 -26.12 -3.18 1.46
CA LEU A 145 -25.72 -1.94 0.78
C LEU A 145 -24.32 -2.06 0.17
N PHE A 146 -23.35 -2.63 0.89
CA PHE A 146 -21.99 -2.83 0.36
C PHE A 146 -21.93 -3.88 -0.76
N GLN A 147 -22.84 -4.85 -0.74
CA GLN A 147 -23.02 -5.84 -1.82
C GLN A 147 -23.76 -5.27 -3.04
N ASN A 148 -24.50 -4.18 -2.88
CA ASN A 148 -25.12 -3.49 -3.99
C ASN A 148 -24.05 -2.90 -4.94
N GLN A 149 -24.17 -3.22 -6.24
CA GLN A 149 -23.22 -2.77 -7.24
C GLN A 149 -23.33 -1.26 -7.48
N ASP A 150 -24.53 -0.70 -7.49
CA ASP A 150 -24.74 0.74 -7.68
C ASP A 150 -24.08 1.52 -6.55
N PHE A 151 -24.19 1.07 -5.30
CA PHE A 151 -23.47 1.70 -4.19
C PHE A 151 -21.95 1.74 -4.42
N ARG A 152 -21.34 0.63 -4.87
CA ARG A 152 -19.89 0.59 -5.16
C ARG A 152 -19.50 1.45 -6.36
N ILE A 153 -20.36 1.55 -7.37
CA ILE A 153 -20.13 2.42 -8.53
C ILE A 153 -20.24 3.89 -8.09
N GLY A 154 -21.22 4.23 -7.25
CA GLY A 154 -21.38 5.56 -6.67
C GLY A 154 -20.15 5.99 -5.86
N LEU A 155 -19.62 5.11 -5.01
CA LEU A 155 -18.35 5.34 -4.31
C LEU A 155 -17.19 5.66 -5.27
N SER A 156 -17.13 4.96 -6.41
CA SER A 156 -16.08 5.18 -7.39
C SER A 156 -16.20 6.54 -8.09
N HIS A 157 -17.41 6.94 -8.49
CA HIS A 157 -17.66 8.24 -9.13
C HIS A 157 -17.56 9.42 -8.17
N ALA A 158 -17.78 9.18 -6.87
CA ALA A 158 -17.58 10.18 -5.82
C ALA A 158 -16.10 10.52 -5.59
N LEU A 159 -15.15 9.67 -6.01
CA LEU A 159 -13.73 9.90 -5.75
C LEU A 159 -13.10 10.80 -6.82
N ASN A 160 -12.69 12.02 -6.42
CA ASN A 160 -11.91 12.90 -7.29
C ASN A 160 -10.42 12.48 -7.31
N ARG A 161 -10.13 11.45 -8.10
CA ARG A 161 -8.78 10.87 -8.24
C ARG A 161 -7.76 11.89 -8.72
N GLN A 162 -8.12 12.76 -9.68
CA GLN A 162 -7.19 13.77 -10.19
C GLN A 162 -6.84 14.80 -9.11
N ARG A 163 -7.84 15.32 -8.39
CA ARG A 163 -7.60 16.25 -7.27
C ARG A 163 -6.74 15.62 -6.18
N LEU A 164 -6.99 14.36 -5.86
CA LEU A 164 -6.20 13.62 -4.88
C LEU A 164 -4.73 13.51 -5.33
N ILE A 165 -4.49 13.16 -6.59
CA ILE A 165 -3.14 13.09 -7.16
C ILE A 165 -2.45 14.46 -7.11
N ASP A 166 -3.15 15.53 -7.49
CA ASP A 166 -2.59 16.88 -7.53
C ASP A 166 -2.25 17.43 -6.14
N VAL A 167 -3.06 17.12 -5.12
CA VAL A 167 -2.91 17.70 -3.77
C VAL A 167 -2.03 16.85 -2.87
N VAL A 168 -2.22 15.53 -2.91
CA VAL A 168 -1.61 14.63 -1.95
C VAL A 168 -0.32 14.02 -2.51
N TRP A 169 -0.24 13.86 -3.83
CA TRP A 169 0.89 13.22 -4.51
C TRP A 169 1.71 14.18 -5.37
N ASP A 170 1.50 15.49 -5.25
CA ASP A 170 2.17 16.53 -6.04
C ASP A 170 2.12 16.28 -7.56
N GLY A 171 1.00 15.74 -8.05
CA GLY A 171 0.80 15.40 -9.46
C GLY A 171 1.46 14.07 -9.90
N ILE A 172 2.06 13.32 -8.97
CA ILE A 172 2.74 12.05 -9.27
C ILE A 172 1.73 10.91 -9.25
N GLY A 173 1.39 10.42 -10.44
CA GLY A 173 0.49 9.28 -10.62
C GLY A 173 -0.47 9.52 -11.77
N TYR A 174 -1.47 8.65 -11.88
CA TYR A 174 -2.56 8.80 -12.84
C TYR A 174 -3.85 8.21 -12.26
N PRO A 175 -5.04 8.77 -12.60
CA PRO A 175 -6.30 8.20 -12.19
C PRO A 175 -6.45 6.75 -12.66
N THR A 176 -6.81 5.86 -11.75
CA THR A 176 -7.06 4.44 -12.05
C THR A 176 -8.09 3.88 -11.07
N ASN A 177 -8.85 2.87 -11.52
CA ASN A 177 -9.53 1.97 -10.61
C ASN A 177 -8.56 0.87 -10.12
N ALA A 178 -8.96 0.15 -9.07
CA ALA A 178 -8.13 -0.87 -8.45
C ALA A 178 -7.93 -2.07 -9.38
N THR A 179 -6.68 -2.29 -9.80
CA THR A 179 -6.26 -3.48 -10.55
C THR A 179 -5.07 -4.17 -9.88
N ILE A 180 -4.64 -5.30 -10.44
CA ILE A 180 -3.29 -5.82 -10.19
C ILE A 180 -2.25 -4.98 -10.96
N SER A 181 -0.96 -5.23 -10.71
CA SER A 181 0.14 -4.52 -11.36
C SER A 181 -0.01 -4.48 -12.89
N PRO A 182 0.21 -3.33 -13.55
CA PRO A 182 0.29 -3.28 -15.02
C PRO A 182 1.44 -4.14 -15.56
N GLN A 183 2.43 -4.47 -14.73
CA GLN A 183 3.55 -5.37 -15.09
C GLN A 183 3.23 -6.86 -14.91
N ALA A 184 2.02 -7.20 -14.45
CA ALA A 184 1.62 -8.58 -14.30
C ALA A 184 1.70 -9.32 -15.64
N TRP A 185 2.20 -10.56 -15.62
CA TRP A 185 2.31 -11.38 -16.84
C TRP A 185 0.98 -11.58 -17.57
N HIS A 186 -0.14 -11.52 -16.84
CA HIS A 186 -1.50 -11.55 -17.38
C HIS A 186 -1.77 -10.44 -18.42
N PHE A 187 -1.07 -9.31 -18.33
CA PHE A 187 -1.24 -8.14 -19.20
C PHE A 187 -0.15 -8.01 -20.28
N ALA A 188 0.66 -9.05 -20.49
CA ALA A 188 1.73 -9.02 -21.49
C ALA A 188 1.20 -9.13 -22.94
N SER A 189 0.10 -9.87 -23.15
CA SER A 189 -0.52 -10.04 -24.47
C SER A 189 -1.40 -8.84 -24.87
N ALA A 190 -1.77 -8.74 -26.15
CA ALA A 190 -2.66 -7.67 -26.62
C ALA A 190 -4.04 -7.75 -25.95
N GLU A 191 -4.58 -8.95 -25.80
CA GLU A 191 -5.84 -9.22 -25.11
C GLU A 191 -5.74 -8.86 -23.62
N GLY A 192 -4.63 -9.23 -22.98
CA GLY A 192 -4.37 -8.89 -21.58
C GLY A 192 -4.32 -7.37 -21.35
N LYS A 193 -3.72 -6.62 -22.28
CA LYS A 193 -3.70 -5.14 -22.23
C LYS A 193 -5.09 -4.54 -22.36
N ALA A 194 -5.92 -5.05 -23.28
CA ALA A 194 -7.30 -4.59 -23.42
C ALA A 194 -8.13 -4.85 -22.15
N VAL A 195 -7.94 -6.00 -21.50
CA VAL A 195 -8.56 -6.30 -20.20
C VAL A 195 -8.07 -5.33 -19.12
N TYR A 196 -6.76 -5.07 -19.07
CA TYR A 196 -6.20 -4.10 -18.12
C TYR A 196 -6.80 -2.70 -18.31
N GLU A 197 -6.87 -2.19 -19.54
CA GLU A 197 -7.46 -0.89 -19.85
C GLU A 197 -8.93 -0.83 -19.41
N SER A 198 -9.71 -1.87 -19.74
CA SER A 198 -11.11 -1.97 -19.31
C SER A 198 -11.28 -1.95 -17.79
N TRP A 199 -10.41 -2.63 -17.04
CA TRP A 199 -10.49 -2.66 -15.58
C TRP A 199 -9.97 -1.37 -14.94
N ARG A 200 -8.89 -0.80 -15.48
CA ARG A 200 -8.29 0.47 -15.05
C ARG A 200 -9.27 1.62 -15.20
N ASP A 201 -10.01 1.65 -16.30
CA ASP A 201 -10.88 2.77 -16.68
C ASP A 201 -12.33 2.62 -16.19
N ALA A 202 -12.69 1.46 -15.64
CA ALA A 202 -14.04 1.23 -15.12
C ALA A 202 -14.38 2.24 -14.01
N TYR A 203 -15.44 3.02 -14.20
CA TYR A 203 -15.99 3.97 -13.20
C TYR A 203 -14.93 4.95 -12.63
N VAL A 204 -13.91 5.29 -13.41
CA VAL A 204 -12.77 6.10 -12.94
C VAL A 204 -13.07 7.60 -12.90
N GLU A 205 -14.03 8.04 -13.73
CA GLU A 205 -14.43 9.44 -13.86
C GLU A 205 -15.03 9.98 -12.57
N TYR A 206 -14.61 11.18 -12.17
CA TYR A 206 -15.22 11.90 -11.07
C TYR A 206 -16.46 12.63 -11.55
N ASP A 207 -17.63 12.14 -11.11
CA ASP A 207 -18.92 12.72 -11.42
C ASP A 207 -19.83 12.61 -10.18
N PRO A 208 -19.93 13.67 -9.36
CA PRO A 208 -20.79 13.70 -8.19
C PRO A 208 -22.27 13.48 -8.49
N ALA A 209 -22.75 13.90 -9.66
CA ALA A 209 -24.15 13.74 -10.04
C ALA A 209 -24.43 12.27 -10.38
N LEU A 210 -23.56 11.64 -11.17
CA LEU A 210 -23.66 10.21 -11.46
C LEU A 210 -23.48 9.36 -10.19
N ALA A 211 -22.60 9.78 -9.27
CA ALA A 211 -22.45 9.14 -7.96
C ALA A 211 -23.76 9.17 -7.18
N ALA A 212 -24.43 10.33 -7.13
CA ALA A 212 -25.74 10.49 -6.49
C ALA A 212 -26.81 9.60 -7.14
N GLU A 213 -26.88 9.54 -8.48
CA GLU A 213 -27.83 8.67 -9.20
C GLU A 213 -27.65 7.19 -8.84
N HIS A 214 -26.41 6.71 -8.75
CA HIS A 214 -26.13 5.35 -8.33
C HIS A 214 -26.44 5.10 -6.84
N PHE A 215 -26.20 6.08 -5.96
CA PHE A 215 -26.62 5.96 -4.57
C PHE A 215 -28.15 5.91 -4.44
N ASP A 216 -28.89 6.72 -5.21
CA ASP A 216 -30.34 6.69 -5.23
C ASP A 216 -30.86 5.34 -5.74
N ALA A 217 -30.24 4.77 -6.78
CA ALA A 217 -30.55 3.43 -7.30
C ALA A 217 -30.28 2.32 -6.26
N ALA A 218 -29.33 2.53 -5.36
CA ALA A 218 -29.05 1.64 -4.24
C ALA A 218 -30.01 1.82 -3.04
N GLY A 219 -30.92 2.80 -3.10
CA GLY A 219 -31.79 3.17 -1.97
C GLY A 219 -31.07 3.94 -0.87
N PHE A 220 -29.86 4.43 -1.12
CA PHE A 220 -29.05 5.21 -0.18
C PHE A 220 -29.32 6.69 -0.39
N VAL A 221 -30.45 7.18 0.13
CA VAL A 221 -30.98 8.53 -0.08
C VAL A 221 -31.11 9.29 1.23
N ASP A 222 -31.15 10.62 1.17
CA ASP A 222 -31.55 11.45 2.32
C ASP A 222 -33.07 11.33 2.51
N ALA A 223 -33.50 10.54 3.48
CA ALA A 223 -34.90 10.18 3.68
C ALA A 223 -35.62 11.15 4.63
N ASP A 224 -34.90 11.78 5.55
CA ASP A 224 -35.45 12.66 6.58
C ASP A 224 -35.21 14.16 6.32
N GLY A 225 -34.39 14.49 5.32
CA GLY A 225 -34.09 15.86 4.88
C GLY A 225 -33.04 16.56 5.73
N ASP A 226 -32.23 15.84 6.51
CA ASP A 226 -31.17 16.41 7.36
C ASP A 226 -29.88 16.77 6.59
N GLY A 227 -29.82 16.41 5.31
CA GLY A 227 -28.70 16.64 4.40
C GLY A 227 -27.71 15.47 4.31
N PHE A 228 -27.95 14.38 5.05
CA PHE A 228 -27.19 13.14 4.99
C PHE A 228 -28.03 11.98 4.43
N ARG A 229 -27.36 11.06 3.76
CA ARG A 229 -27.98 9.85 3.21
C ARG A 229 -28.12 8.77 4.28
N ASP A 230 -29.28 8.14 4.29
CA ASP A 230 -29.68 7.10 5.24
C ASP A 230 -29.58 5.71 4.62
N LEU A 231 -29.59 4.68 5.48
CA LEU A 231 -29.80 3.31 5.02
C LEU A 231 -31.15 3.18 4.30
N PRO A 232 -31.35 2.16 3.44
CA PRO A 232 -32.62 1.95 2.73
C PRO A 232 -33.87 1.88 3.64
N SER A 233 -33.71 1.49 4.91
CA SER A 233 -34.72 1.50 5.96
C SER A 233 -35.12 2.90 6.46
N GLY A 234 -34.29 3.91 6.19
CA GLY A 234 -34.38 5.27 6.74
C GLY A 234 -33.61 5.45 8.05
N GLU A 235 -32.85 4.44 8.51
CA GLU A 235 -31.99 4.59 9.68
C GLU A 235 -30.73 5.41 9.34
N PRO A 236 -30.29 6.33 10.23
CA PRO A 236 -29.11 7.15 10.00
C PRO A 236 -27.86 6.30 9.75
N PHE A 237 -27.05 6.71 8.76
CA PHE A 237 -25.84 6.00 8.40
C PHE A 237 -24.59 6.86 8.58
N THR A 238 -23.49 6.25 9.01
CA THR A 238 -22.16 6.86 8.97
C THR A 238 -21.19 5.89 8.32
N LEU A 239 -20.63 6.29 7.19
CA LEU A 239 -19.62 5.52 6.48
C LEU A 239 -18.27 5.69 7.17
N VAL A 240 -17.74 4.59 7.73
CA VAL A 240 -16.44 4.59 8.40
C VAL A 240 -15.33 4.29 7.41
N LEU A 241 -14.38 5.22 7.29
CA LEU A 241 -13.15 5.02 6.53
C LEU A 241 -12.00 4.74 7.51
N ASP A 242 -11.57 3.49 7.58
CA ASP A 242 -10.46 3.07 8.42
C ASP A 242 -9.12 3.48 7.77
N LEU A 243 -8.32 4.23 8.53
CA LEU A 243 -6.97 4.66 8.19
C LEU A 243 -5.96 3.79 8.94
N GLY A 244 -5.19 2.99 8.20
CA GLY A 244 -4.13 2.16 8.76
C GLY A 244 -2.75 2.41 8.18
N ASP A 245 -1.74 1.98 8.93
CA ASP A 245 -0.34 1.95 8.55
C ASP A 245 -0.02 0.66 7.77
N TRP A 246 -0.60 0.54 6.58
CA TRP A 246 -0.26 -0.57 5.68
C TRP A 246 1.27 -0.62 5.47
N GLY A 247 1.91 -1.67 6.00
CA GLY A 247 3.37 -1.85 6.01
C GLY A 247 4.06 -1.78 7.39
N GLY A 248 3.28 -1.60 8.47
CA GLY A 248 3.77 -1.41 9.84
C GLY A 248 4.28 0.01 10.06
N GLY A 249 4.01 0.58 11.24
CA GLY A 249 4.15 1.98 11.68
C GLY A 249 5.52 2.64 11.59
N GLY A 250 6.37 2.18 10.68
CA GLY A 250 7.61 2.79 10.28
C GLY A 250 7.55 3.78 9.13
N VAL A 251 6.54 3.69 8.26
CA VAL A 251 6.44 4.56 7.09
C VAL A 251 5.73 5.88 7.45
N VAL A 252 6.35 6.69 8.31
CA VAL A 252 5.79 7.98 8.78
C VAL A 252 5.54 9.00 7.64
N ALA A 253 6.20 8.83 6.49
CA ALA A 253 5.92 9.67 5.31
C ALA A 253 4.63 9.23 4.59
N ALA A 254 4.40 7.92 4.49
CA ALA A 254 3.16 7.40 3.93
C ALA A 254 1.96 7.70 4.86
N THR A 255 2.15 7.88 6.17
CA THR A 255 1.02 8.13 7.10
C THR A 255 0.33 9.47 6.92
N GLU A 256 1.02 10.52 6.49
CA GLU A 256 0.40 11.82 6.16
C GLU A 256 -0.25 11.78 4.77
N VAL A 257 0.41 11.14 3.81
CA VAL A 257 -0.16 10.89 2.47
C VAL A 257 -1.47 10.09 2.59
N TYR A 258 -1.50 9.01 3.38
CA TYR A 258 -2.73 8.24 3.62
C TYR A 258 -3.81 9.06 4.30
N ALA A 259 -3.48 9.89 5.29
CA ALA A 259 -4.45 10.78 5.93
C ALA A 259 -5.03 11.76 4.91
N GLY A 260 -4.18 12.46 4.14
CA GLY A 260 -4.61 13.39 3.09
C GLY A 260 -5.48 12.72 2.01
N ASN A 261 -5.15 11.48 1.62
CA ASN A 261 -5.98 10.70 0.69
C ASN A 261 -7.40 10.49 1.21
N LEU A 262 -7.52 10.13 2.49
CA LEU A 262 -8.80 9.89 3.15
C LEU A 262 -9.57 11.19 3.39
N GLU A 263 -8.89 12.29 3.72
CA GLU A 263 -9.51 13.61 3.86
C GLU A 263 -10.12 14.09 2.54
N VAL A 264 -9.40 13.95 1.42
CA VAL A 264 -9.93 14.29 0.10
C VAL A 264 -11.16 13.44 -0.23
N TYR A 265 -11.08 12.13 0.00
CA TYR A 265 -12.18 11.24 -0.32
C TYR A 265 -13.40 11.45 0.60
N ALA A 266 -13.18 11.62 1.90
CA ALA A 266 -14.22 11.95 2.87
C ALA A 266 -14.90 13.29 2.51
N GLY A 267 -14.13 14.29 2.08
CA GLY A 267 -14.67 15.55 1.58
C GLY A 267 -15.56 15.34 0.37
N ASN A 268 -15.11 14.59 -0.65
CA ASN A 268 -15.91 14.35 -1.84
C ASN A 268 -17.22 13.58 -1.56
N LEU A 269 -17.17 12.64 -0.62
CA LEU A 269 -18.35 11.90 -0.15
C LEU A 269 -19.29 12.81 0.66
N GLY A 270 -18.74 13.68 1.51
CA GLY A 270 -19.51 14.67 2.26
C GLY A 270 -20.23 15.69 1.35
N ASP A 271 -19.59 16.11 0.26
CA ASP A 271 -20.17 17.03 -0.73
C ASP A 271 -21.45 16.47 -1.40
N ILE A 272 -21.67 15.16 -1.36
CA ILE A 272 -22.85 14.47 -1.92
C ILE A 272 -23.74 13.83 -0.84
N GLY A 273 -23.61 14.29 0.41
CA GLY A 273 -24.49 13.92 1.52
C GLY A 273 -24.12 12.62 2.22
N VAL A 274 -22.93 12.06 2.01
CA VAL A 274 -22.50 10.89 2.81
C VAL A 274 -21.91 11.39 4.12
N ASN A 275 -22.48 10.99 5.25
CA ASN A 275 -21.87 11.22 6.55
C ASN A 275 -20.66 10.28 6.72
N VAL A 276 -19.47 10.84 6.93
CA VAL A 276 -18.20 10.09 6.94
C VAL A 276 -17.47 10.26 8.27
N LEU A 277 -16.98 9.14 8.81
CA LEU A 277 -16.05 9.11 9.94
C LEU A 277 -14.70 8.54 9.50
N ILE A 278 -13.63 9.31 9.66
CA ILE A 278 -12.26 8.77 9.52
C ILE A 278 -11.85 8.15 10.85
N ASN A 279 -11.62 6.84 10.84
CA ASN A 279 -11.18 6.08 12.00
C ASN A 279 -9.68 5.80 11.91
N ASP A 280 -8.88 6.57 12.66
CA ASP A 280 -7.42 6.46 12.66
C ASP A 280 -6.92 5.29 13.52
N LEU A 281 -6.51 4.23 12.85
CA LEU A 281 -6.04 2.98 13.43
C LEU A 281 -4.51 2.79 13.27
N ARG A 282 -3.78 3.84 12.87
CA ARG A 282 -2.33 3.75 12.66
C ARG A 282 -1.61 3.32 13.94
N GLY A 283 -0.83 2.24 13.85
CA GLY A 283 -0.09 1.68 14.98
C GLY A 283 -0.96 1.04 16.06
N GLN A 284 -2.27 0.87 15.80
CA GLN A 284 -3.19 0.19 16.69
C GLN A 284 -3.33 -1.27 16.30
N PRO A 285 -3.43 -2.21 17.27
CA PRO A 285 -3.66 -3.62 16.96
C PRO A 285 -5.02 -3.85 16.27
N ASP A 286 -5.93 -2.91 16.42
CA ASP A 286 -7.30 -3.00 15.92
C ASP A 286 -7.38 -2.96 14.38
N TRP A 287 -6.37 -2.40 13.70
CA TRP A 287 -6.28 -2.40 12.23
C TRP A 287 -6.35 -3.83 11.62
N ASP A 288 -5.61 -4.76 12.21
CA ASP A 288 -5.55 -6.14 11.75
C ASP A 288 -6.76 -6.95 12.24
N LEU A 289 -7.25 -6.66 13.45
CA LEU A 289 -8.44 -7.32 14.02
C LEU A 289 -9.68 -7.03 13.17
N ARG A 290 -9.94 -5.76 12.88
CA ARG A 290 -11.07 -5.35 12.04
C ARG A 290 -11.01 -5.98 10.65
N GLN A 291 -9.82 -6.16 10.09
CA GLN A 291 -9.64 -6.88 8.82
C GLN A 291 -10.07 -8.35 8.91
N THR A 292 -9.55 -9.05 9.91
CA THR A 292 -9.67 -10.50 10.04
C THR A 292 -11.04 -10.92 10.56
N GLN A 293 -11.75 -10.01 11.22
CA GLN A 293 -13.07 -10.24 11.79
C GLN A 293 -14.21 -9.61 10.96
N GLY A 294 -13.90 -8.90 9.86
CA GLY A 294 -14.92 -8.32 8.98
C GLY A 294 -15.65 -7.12 9.58
N LEU A 295 -14.98 -6.32 10.40
CA LEU A 295 -15.57 -5.19 11.15
C LEU A 295 -15.39 -3.83 10.46
N TYR A 296 -14.49 -3.72 9.48
CA TYR A 296 -14.30 -2.47 8.73
C TYR A 296 -15.40 -2.29 7.68
N MET A 297 -15.74 -1.03 7.35
CA MET A 297 -16.59 -0.71 6.21
C MET A 297 -15.73 -0.50 4.96
N LEU A 298 -14.98 0.60 4.92
CA LEU A 298 -13.96 0.90 3.93
C LEU A 298 -12.60 1.06 4.61
N ARG A 299 -11.52 0.65 3.93
CA ARG A 299 -10.15 0.83 4.43
C ARG A 299 -9.16 1.13 3.33
N ASN A 300 -8.09 1.86 3.64
CA ASN A 300 -7.00 2.05 2.69
C ASN A 300 -6.24 0.74 2.42
N MET A 301 -5.79 0.59 1.18
CA MET A 301 -4.99 -0.54 0.72
C MET A 301 -3.90 -0.11 -0.28
N HIS A 302 -2.96 -1.02 -0.51
CA HIS A 302 -2.00 -0.98 -1.61
C HIS A 302 -2.10 -2.30 -2.36
N ALA A 303 -2.53 -2.25 -3.63
CA ALA A 303 -2.71 -3.43 -4.45
C ALA A 303 -1.44 -3.71 -5.24
N SER A 304 -0.47 -4.44 -4.67
CA SER A 304 0.75 -4.86 -5.38
C SER A 304 0.74 -6.35 -5.70
N GLN A 305 1.21 -6.71 -6.89
CA GLN A 305 1.49 -8.09 -7.26
C GLN A 305 2.99 -8.23 -7.54
N TYR A 306 3.69 -9.00 -6.72
CA TYR A 306 5.06 -9.41 -7.02
C TYR A 306 5.02 -10.54 -8.05
N ALA A 307 5.23 -10.22 -9.33
CA ALA A 307 5.60 -11.26 -10.29
C ALA A 307 6.99 -11.78 -9.89
N ARG A 308 7.04 -12.98 -9.32
CA ARG A 308 8.30 -13.74 -9.27
C ARG A 308 8.62 -14.14 -10.71
N PHE A 309 9.69 -13.58 -11.24
CA PHE A 309 10.40 -14.13 -12.40
C PHE A 309 11.70 -14.78 -11.91
#